data_AF-A0A4Q3YD41-F1
#
_entry.id   AF-A0A4Q3YD41-F1
#
_cell.length_a   1.000
_cell.length_b   1.000
_cell.length_c   1.000
_cell.angle_alpha   90.00
_cell.angle_beta   90.00
_cell.angle_gamma   90.00
#
_symmetry.space_group_name_H-M   'P 1'
#
loop_
_entity.id
_entity.type
_entity.pdbx_description
1 polymer ?
#
loop_
_entity_poly.entity_id
_entity_poly.type
_entity_poly.pdbx_seq_one_letter_code
_entity_poly.pdbx_strand_id
1 'polypeptide(L)' 'MRGSASDMLFKVITFFLIGMAVLAMFGKLRFPGRDRLRNAKCSNCGRFRIGRGPCSCGKS' A
#
# COMPACT_ATOMS: atom_id res chain seq x y z
N MET A 1 -32.99 15.86 27.34
CA MET A 1 -31.59 15.52 26.99
C MET A 1 -31.29 16.13 25.63
N ARG A 2 -30.71 17.34 25.58
CA ARG A 2 -30.32 18.01 24.33
C ARG A 2 -28.96 17.43 23.90
N GLY A 3 -29.02 16.29 23.21
CA GLY A 3 -27.86 15.70 22.54
C GLY A 3 -27.48 16.62 21.38
N SER A 4 -26.27 17.14 21.45
CA SER A 4 -25.72 18.15 20.56
C SER A 4 -25.67 17.57 19.15
N ALA A 5 -26.08 18.33 18.12
CA ALA A 5 -25.85 17.92 16.72
C ALA A 5 -24.37 17.60 16.45
N SER A 6 -23.47 18.21 17.23
CA SER A 6 -22.04 17.94 17.31
C SER A 6 -21.71 16.48 17.66
N ASP A 7 -22.48 15.84 18.54
CA ASP A 7 -22.23 14.45 18.96
C ASP A 7 -22.48 13.46 17.82
N MET A 8 -23.55 13.68 17.04
CA MET A 8 -23.87 12.84 15.89
C MET A 8 -22.85 13.01 14.77
N LEU A 9 -22.41 14.25 14.50
CA LEU A 9 -21.38 14.53 13.50
C LEU A 9 -20.06 13.86 13.88
N PHE A 10 -19.63 14.01 15.14
CA PHE A 10 -18.39 13.44 15.64
C PHE A 10 -18.40 11.91 15.57
N LYS A 11 -19.55 11.29 15.88
CA LYS A 11 -19.75 9.85 15.78
C LYS A 11 -19.61 9.36 14.34
N VAL A 12 -20.25 10.02 13.37
CA VAL A 12 -20.14 9.66 11.95
C VAL A 12 -18.71 9.80 11.44
N ILE A 13 -18.03 10.91 11.74
CA ILE A 13 -16.64 11.15 11.35
C ILE A 13 -15.73 10.07 11.96
N THR A 14 -15.91 9.77 13.25
CA THR A 14 -15.12 8.75 13.95
C THR A 14 -15.31 7.36 13.33
N PHE A 15 -16.55 6.94 13.05
CA PHE A 15 -16.82 5.66 12.40
C PHE A 15 -16.21 5.58 10.99
N PHE A 16 -16.28 6.67 10.22
CA PHE A 16 -15.71 6.72 8.87
C PHE A 16 -14.18 6.63 8.88
N LEU A 17 -13.52 7.38 9.78
CA LEU A 17 -12.06 7.35 9.94
C LEU A 17 -11.57 5.97 10.38
N ILE A 18 -12.27 5.34 11.33
CA ILE A 18 -11.96 3.96 11.76
C ILE A 18 -12.09 3.00 10.58
N GLY A 19 -13.17 3.09 9.80
CA GLY A 19 -13.37 2.27 8.60
C GLY A 19 -12.25 2.42 7.58
N MET A 20 -11.84 3.65 7.28
CA MET A 20 -10.72 3.92 6.36
C MET A 20 -9.39 3.36 6.89
N ALA A 21 -9.10 3.49 8.19
CA ALA A 21 -7.89 2.95 8.81
C ALA A 21 -7.84 1.42 8.72
N VAL A 22 -8.96 0.74 8.99
CA VAL A 22 -9.08 -0.71 8.85
C VAL A 22 -8.86 -1.13 7.40
N LEU A 23 -9.54 -0.49 6.44
CA LEU A 23 -9.35 -0.78 5.01
C LEU A 23 -7.90 -0.56 4.57
N ALA A 24 -7.21 0.45 5.08
CA ALA A 24 -5.80 0.71 4.78
C ALA A 24 -4.87 -0.37 5.38
N MET A 25 -5.11 -0.81 6.61
CA MET A 25 -4.36 -1.90 7.24
C MET A 25 -4.60 -3.23 6.52
N PHE A 26 -5.86 -3.53 6.19
CA PHE A 26 -6.22 -4.70 5.37
C PHE A 26 -5.63 -4.60 3.96
N GLY A 27 -5.65 -3.43 3.34
CA GLY A 27 -5.02 -3.18 2.04
C GLY A 27 -3.51 -3.45 2.09
N LYS A 28 -2.81 -2.96 3.12
CA LYS A 28 -1.37 -3.16 3.29
C LYS A 28 -0.99 -4.64 3.49
N LEU A 29 -1.86 -5.45 4.10
CA LEU A 29 -1.68 -6.90 4.24
C LEU A 29 -2.09 -7.66 2.95
N ARG A 30 -3.06 -7.13 2.20
CA ARG A 30 -3.63 -7.71 0.97
C ARG A 30 -2.98 -7.18 -0.32
N PHE A 31 -1.83 -6.50 -0.25
CA PHE A 31 -1.02 -6.14 -1.43
C PHE A 31 0.14 -7.15 -1.66
N PRO A 32 -0.12 -8.40 -2.13
CA PRO A 32 0.91 -9.37 -2.55
C PRO A 32 1.63 -8.94 -3.85
N GLY A 33 1.45 -7.69 -4.30
CA GLY A 33 2.05 -7.13 -5.51
C GLY A 33 3.31 -6.29 -5.28
N ARG A 34 3.60 -5.84 -4.06
CA ARG A 34 4.81 -5.03 -3.78
C ARG A 34 6.09 -5.83 -4.02
N ASP A 35 6.06 -7.12 -3.68
CA ASP A 35 7.19 -8.03 -3.94
C ASP A 35 7.37 -8.33 -5.43
N ARG A 36 6.31 -8.35 -6.25
CA ARG A 36 6.46 -8.50 -7.71
C ARG A 36 7.25 -7.34 -8.32
N LEU A 37 7.02 -6.10 -7.88
CA LEU A 37 7.80 -4.94 -8.32
C LEU A 37 9.26 -4.99 -7.85
N ARG A 38 9.52 -5.56 -6.66
CA ARG A 38 10.90 -5.78 -6.18
C ARG A 38 11.59 -6.89 -6.95
N ASN A 39 10.88 -7.97 -7.28
CA ASN A 39 11.38 -9.10 -8.05
C ASN A 39 11.60 -8.75 -9.53
N ALA A 40 10.93 -7.70 -10.02
CA ALA A 40 11.19 -7.12 -11.33
C ALA A 40 12.50 -6.30 -11.39
N LYS A 41 13.19 -6.04 -10.26
CA LYS A 41 14.48 -5.33 -10.24
C LYS A 41 15.67 -6.29 -10.17
N CYS A 42 16.79 -5.98 -10.84
CA CYS A 42 18.09 -6.65 -10.66
C CYS A 42 18.50 -6.45 -9.19
N SER A 43 18.74 -7.53 -8.45
CA SER A 43 19.21 -7.50 -7.06
C SER A 43 20.58 -6.84 -6.90
N ASN A 44 21.42 -6.89 -7.94
CA ASN A 44 22.77 -6.31 -7.93
C ASN A 44 22.80 -4.78 -8.15
N CYS A 45 21.92 -4.22 -9.00
CA CYS A 45 21.96 -2.79 -9.34
C CYS A 45 20.66 -2.01 -9.09
N GLY A 46 19.57 -2.69 -8.71
CA GLY A 46 18.26 -2.08 -8.48
C GLY A 46 17.50 -1.60 -9.73
N ARG A 47 18.06 -1.75 -10.96
CA ARG A 47 17.35 -1.45 -12.23
C ARG A 47 16.26 -2.47 -12.50
N PHE A 48 15.16 -2.05 -13.11
CA PHE A 48 14.14 -2.98 -13.61
C PHE A 48 14.69 -3.87 -14.73
N ARG A 49 14.44 -5.18 -14.67
CA ARG A 49 14.74 -6.14 -15.72
C ARG A 49 13.76 -5.91 -16.88
N ILE A 50 14.23 -5.26 -17.94
CA ILE A 50 13.44 -4.97 -19.14
C ILE A 50 13.76 -6.07 -20.16
N GLY A 51 12.81 -6.96 -20.42
CA GLY A 51 12.97 -8.10 -21.35
C GLY A 51 13.56 -9.37 -20.71
N ARG A 52 13.74 -10.42 -21.53
CA ARG A 52 14.28 -11.74 -21.13
C ARG A 52 15.82 -11.82 -21.10
N GLY A 53 16.50 -10.70 -21.37
CA GLY A 53 17.96 -10.64 -21.41
C GLY A 53 18.60 -10.47 -20.03
N PRO A 54 19.88 -10.82 -19.87
CA PRO A 54 20.63 -10.54 -18.65
C PRO A 54 20.66 -9.02 -18.38
N CYS A 55 20.55 -8.62 -17.12
CA CYS A 55 20.59 -7.22 -16.77
C CYS A 55 22.00 -6.66 -17.00
N SER A 56 22.09 -5.44 -17.55
CA SER A 56 23.36 -4.75 -17.86
C SER A 56 24.29 -4.54 -16.66
N CYS A 57 23.79 -4.80 -15.44
CA CYS A 57 24.55 -4.85 -14.19
C CYS A 57 25.63 -5.95 -14.14
N GLY A 58 25.55 -6.95 -15.03
CA GLY A 58 26.51 -8.04 -15.14
C GLY A 58 26.91 -8.34 -16.58
N LYS A 59 27.72 -7.47 -17.18
CA LYS A 59 28.80 -8.00 -18.04
C LYS A 59 29.69 -8.79 -17.08
N SER A 60 29.52 -10.12 -17.12
CA SER A 60 30.18 -11.16 -16.30
C SER A 60 30.13 -10.95 -14.78
#